data_AF-A0A7I8ERK6-F1
#
_entry.id   AF-A0A7I8ERK6-F1
#
_cell.length_a   1.000
_cell.length_b   1.000
_cell.length_c   1.000
_cell.angle_alpha   90.00
_cell.angle_beta   90.00
_cell.angle_gamma   90.00
#
_symmetry.space_group_name_H-M   'P 1'
#
loop_
_entity.id
_entity.type
_entity.pdbx_description
1 polymer ?
#
loop_
_entity_poly.entity_id
_entity_poly.type
_entity_poly.pdbx_seq_one_letter_code
_entity_poly.pdbx_strand_id
1 'polypeptide(L)' 'MVVLGVLVAYCLNGRRVSRGLYKALGNHFMNGDVNGSCNIARKVFPEAFDGQGIAAPAVEPIRLAVK' A
#
# COMPACT_ATOMS: atom_id res chain seq x y z
N MET A 1 -11.96 -7.18 13.08
CA MET A 1 -12.69 -6.17 12.29
C MET A 1 -12.26 -4.77 12.75
N VAL A 2 -11.03 -4.35 12.42
CA VAL A 2 -10.48 -2.96 12.31
C VAL A 2 -9.02 -3.12 11.85
N VAL A 3 -8.75 -3.67 10.66
CA VAL A 3 -7.38 -3.71 10.09
C VAL A 3 -7.45 -3.74 8.56
N LEU A 4 -7.92 -2.66 7.90
CA LEU A 4 -7.84 -2.58 6.43
C LEU A 4 -7.47 -1.18 5.90
N GLY A 5 -7.88 -0.08 6.54
CA GLY A 5 -7.53 1.28 6.08
C GLY A 5 -6.06 1.69 6.31
N VAL A 6 -5.32 0.97 7.15
CA VAL A 6 -4.00 1.43 7.63
C VAL A 6 -2.85 0.99 6.71
N LEU A 7 -2.97 -0.15 6.04
CA LEU A 7 -1.86 -0.73 5.25
C LEU A 7 -1.56 0.08 3.98
N VAL A 8 -2.60 0.71 3.41
CA VAL A 8 -2.48 1.55 2.22
C VAL A 8 -1.81 2.89 2.54
N ALA A 9 -2.14 3.51 3.68
CA ALA A 9 -1.44 4.71 4.15
C ALA A 9 0.06 4.45 4.37
N TYR A 10 0.43 3.23 4.82
CA TYR A 10 1.82 2.84 4.99
C TYR A 10 2.56 2.49 3.70
N CYS A 11 1.86 2.16 2.61
CA CYS A 11 2.52 1.85 1.35
C CYS A 11 3.41 2.98 0.84
N LEU A 12 3.10 4.21 1.25
CA LEU A 12 3.50 5.45 0.59
C LEU A 12 4.75 6.10 1.19
N ASN A 13 5.17 5.68 2.39
CA ASN A 13 6.29 6.29 3.12
C ASN A 13 7.22 5.20 3.64
N GLY A 14 8.49 5.26 3.26
CA GLY A 14 9.45 4.20 3.58
C GLY A 14 10.63 4.14 2.62
N ARG A 15 11.37 3.03 2.66
CA ARG A 15 12.52 2.80 1.78
C ARG A 15 12.54 1.38 1.23
N ARG A 16 13.05 1.25 0.01
CA ARG A 16 13.35 -0.06 -0.56
C ARG A 16 14.58 -0.64 0.14
N VAL A 17 14.47 -1.88 0.60
CA VAL A 17 15.58 -2.60 1.26
C VAL A 17 16.31 -3.46 0.24
N SER A 18 15.58 -4.20 -0.57
CA SER A 18 16.10 -5.03 -1.66
C SER A 18 15.03 -5.24 -2.75
N ARG A 19 15.33 -5.99 -3.82
CA ARG A 19 14.34 -6.33 -4.84
C ARG A 19 13.23 -7.18 -4.23
N GLY A 20 11.99 -6.75 -4.43
CA GLY A 20 10.81 -7.40 -3.83
C GLY A 20 10.56 -7.05 -2.36
N LEU A 21 11.45 -6.31 -1.68
CA LEU A 21 11.27 -5.96 -0.27
C LEU A 21 11.29 -4.44 -0.06
N TYR A 22 10.16 -3.93 0.41
CA TYR A 22 9.98 -2.54 0.80
C TYR A 22 9.67 -2.46 2.29
N LYS A 23 10.35 -1.53 2.98
CA LYS A 23 10.11 -1.22 4.38
C LYS A 23 9.32 0.08 4.46
N ALA A 24 8.04 -0.06 4.79
CA ALA A 24 7.14 1.04 5.07
C ALA A 24 7.39 1.63 6.47
N LEU A 25 6.84 2.82 6.69
CA LEU A 25 6.78 3.49 7.98
C LEU A 25 6.12 2.58 9.02
N GLY A 26 6.52 2.67 10.29
CA GLY A 26 5.99 1.78 11.34
C GLY A 26 6.58 0.37 11.33
N ASN A 27 7.71 0.17 10.63
CA ASN A 27 8.44 -1.11 10.58
C ASN A 27 7.68 -2.24 9.86
N HIS A 28 6.74 -1.88 8.98
CA HIS A 28 5.99 -2.82 8.15
C HIS A 28 6.78 -3.20 6.89
N PHE A 29 6.72 -4.47 6.51
CA PHE A 29 7.33 -4.98 5.28
C PHE A 29 6.25 -5.36 4.28
N MET A 30 6.50 -5.06 3.01
CA MET A 30 5.61 -5.32 1.89
C MET A 30 6.39 -5.51 0.59
N ASN A 31 5.73 -6.05 -0.43
CA ASN A 31 6.37 -6.23 -1.74
C ASN A 31 6.65 -4.87 -2.39
N GLY A 32 7.81 -4.76 -3.06
CA GLY A 32 8.20 -3.54 -3.76
C GLY A 32 7.23 -3.15 -4.87
N ASP A 33 6.62 -4.13 -5.55
CA ASP A 33 5.71 -3.86 -6.66
C ASP A 33 4.34 -3.36 -6.16
N VAL A 34 3.91 -3.83 -4.98
CA VAL A 34 2.70 -3.31 -4.31
C VAL A 34 2.86 -1.82 -4.00
N ASN A 35 4.03 -1.41 -3.51
CA ASN A 35 4.34 0.02 -3.35
C ASN A 35 4.26 0.76 -4.70
N GLY A 36 4.87 0.20 -5.73
CA GLY A 36 4.88 0.78 -7.08
C GLY A 36 3.47 1.04 -7.60
N SER A 37 2.60 0.03 -7.55
CA SER A 37 1.21 0.14 -7.97
C SER A 37 0.44 1.20 -7.19
N CYS A 38 0.59 1.26 -5.86
CA CYS A 38 -0.05 2.29 -5.02
C CYS A 38 0.40 3.72 -5.39
N ASN A 39 1.69 3.91 -5.68
CA ASN A 39 2.19 5.23 -6.09
C ASN A 39 1.73 5.64 -7.49
N ILE A 40 1.59 4.69 -8.43
CA ILE A 40 1.02 4.98 -9.76
C ILE A 40 -0.44 5.43 -9.62
N ALA A 41 -1.23 4.70 -8.83
CA ALA A 41 -2.63 5.06 -8.57
C ALA A 41 -2.75 6.50 -8.05
N ARG A 42 -1.91 6.89 -7.07
CA ARG A 42 -1.91 8.25 -6.52
C ARG A 42 -1.43 9.35 -7.47
N LYS A 43 -0.56 9.03 -8.42
CA LYS A 43 -0.14 10.01 -9.44
C LYS A 43 -1.31 10.45 -10.32
N VAL A 44 -2.24 9.53 -10.59
CA VAL A 44 -3.42 9.80 -11.42
C VAL A 44 -4.57 10.31 -10.55
N PHE A 45 -4.77 9.70 -9.39
CA PHE A 45 -5.85 9.99 -8.45
C PHE A 45 -5.27 10.20 -7.05
N PRO A 46 -4.94 11.45 -6.66
CA PRO A 46 -4.28 11.71 -5.38
C PRO A 46 -4.99 11.11 -4.16
N GLU A 47 -6.32 11.05 -4.22
CA GLU A 47 -7.26 10.56 -3.19
C GLU A 47 -7.72 9.11 -3.42
N ALA A 48 -7.03 8.33 -4.28
CA ALA A 48 -7.42 6.96 -4.67
C ALA A 48 -7.75 6.00 -3.52
N PHE A 49 -7.25 6.29 -2.33
CA PHE A 49 -7.36 5.45 -1.14
C PHE A 49 -8.09 6.11 0.03
N ASP A 50 -8.55 7.35 -0.16
CA ASP A 50 -9.23 8.13 0.89
C ASP A 50 -10.76 7.96 0.83
N GLY A 51 -11.25 7.16 -0.14
CA GLY A 51 -12.68 6.95 -0.39
C GLY A 51 -13.37 8.16 -1.04
N GLN A 52 -12.58 9.13 -1.52
CA GLN A 52 -13.03 10.35 -2.19
C GLN A 52 -12.57 10.29 -3.66
N GLY A 53 -13.44 10.65 -4.61
CA GLY A 53 -13.12 10.69 -6.05
C GLY A 53 -13.06 9.33 -6.77
N ILE A 54 -12.73 8.23 -6.09
CA ILE A 54 -12.85 6.84 -6.59
C ILE A 54 -13.59 6.01 -5.54
N ALA A 55 -14.59 5.22 -5.99
CA ALA A 55 -15.42 4.41 -5.12
C ALA A 55 -14.61 3.40 -4.29
N ALA A 56 -13.69 2.68 -4.92
CA ALA A 56 -12.70 1.81 -4.29
C ALA A 56 -11.71 1.25 -5.34
N PRO A 57 -10.49 0.85 -4.94
CA PRO A 57 -9.67 -0.03 -5.78
C PRO A 57 -10.35 -1.39 -5.98
N ALA A 58 -10.25 -1.95 -7.20
CA ALA A 58 -10.84 -3.25 -7.51
C ALA A 58 -10.21 -4.41 -6.72
N VAL A 59 -8.94 -4.26 -6.30
CA VAL A 59 -8.21 -5.22 -5.49
C VAL A 59 -7.42 -4.47 -4.43
N GLU A 60 -7.52 -4.91 -3.19
CA GLU A 60 -6.74 -4.40 -2.07
C GLU A 60 -5.63 -5.39 -1.69
N PRO A 61 -4.38 -4.92 -1.47
CA PRO A 61 -3.30 -5.78 -1.02
C PRO A 61 -3.60 -6.37 0.36
N ILE A 62 -3.60 -7.70 0.46
CA ILE A 62 -3.74 -8.41 1.72
C ILE A 62 -2.37 -8.80 2.28
N ARG A 63 -2.20 -8.64 3.60
CA ARG A 63 -1.02 -9.15 4.29
C ARG A 63 -1.22 -10.64 4.58
N LEU A 64 -0.46 -11.49 3.90
CA LEU A 64 -0.41 -12.92 4.19
C LEU A 64 0.62 -13.18 5.29
N ALA A 65 0.16 -13.70 6.42
CA ALA A 65 1.05 -14.29 7.42
C ALA A 65 1.30 -15.75 7.01
N VAL A 66 2.45 -16.01 6.40
CA VAL A 66 2.90 -17.38 6.11
C VAL A 66 3.50 -17.95 7.39
N LYS A 67 3.00 -19.12 7.82
CA LYS A 67 3.51 -19.87 8.98
C LYS A 67 4.88 -20.48 8.69
#